data_AF-A0A0C9V4Y1-F1
#
_entry.id   AF-A0A0C9V4Y1-F1
#
_cell.length_a   1.000
_cell.length_b   1.000
_cell.length_c   1.000
_cell.angle_alpha   90.00
_cell.angle_beta   90.00
_cell.angle_gamma   90.00
#
_symmetry.space_group_name_H-M   'P 1'
#
loop_
_entity.id
_entity.type
_entity.pdbx_description
1 polymer ?
#
loop_
_entity_poly.entity_id
_entity_poly.type
_entity_poly.pdbx_seq_one_letter_code
_entity_poly.pdbx_strand_id
1 'polypeptide(L)'
;MPIQLGGSLQYTCSTESGAVLVLGDDADQFNALNIGYFRKIMSEQYCTWLNKANGEENSYGIKLHDLILVTGCDKTSLWANAVFKDGSSEFSISVNAGAPGIANGSFSAAIKDSGTGRRMIRKNWGPSTRQV
;
A
#
# COMPACT_ATOMS: atom_id res chain seq x y z
N MET A 1 -20.42 -27.43 -6.29
CA MET A 1 -19.93 -26.73 -5.08
C MET A 1 -18.89 -25.71 -5.51
N PRO A 2 -18.98 -24.43 -5.12
CA PRO A 2 -17.88 -23.49 -5.39
C PRO A 2 -16.65 -23.91 -4.58
N ILE A 3 -15.49 -23.97 -5.24
CA ILE A 3 -14.21 -24.22 -4.57
C ILE A 3 -13.70 -22.88 -4.02
N GLN A 4 -13.55 -22.80 -2.70
CA GLN A 4 -12.90 -21.70 -2.01
C GLN A 4 -11.47 -22.11 -1.70
N LEU A 5 -10.50 -21.30 -2.16
CA LEU A 5 -9.09 -21.46 -1.79
C LEU A 5 -8.77 -20.40 -0.75
N GLY A 6 -8.57 -20.87 0.48
CA GLY A 6 -8.18 -20.06 1.62
C GLY A 6 -6.71 -20.29 1.97
N GLY A 7 -5.99 -19.21 2.22
CA GLY A 7 -4.61 -19.25 2.71
C GLY A 7 -4.46 -18.34 3.92
N SER A 8 -3.61 -18.72 4.87
CA SER A 8 -3.22 -17.86 5.99
C SER A 8 -1.72 -17.64 6.00
N LEU A 9 -1.31 -16.38 6.10
CA LEU A 9 0.08 -15.99 6.29
C LEU A 9 0.24 -15.39 7.69
N GLN A 10 1.16 -15.95 8.45
CA GLN A 10 1.61 -15.35 9.71
C GLN A 10 2.89 -14.59 9.44
N TYR A 11 2.94 -13.33 9.86
CA TYR A 11 4.10 -12.49 9.70
C TYR A 11 4.44 -11.84 11.03
N THR A 12 5.73 -11.81 11.35
CA THR A 12 6.26 -11.11 12.52
C THR A 12 7.18 -10.01 12.03
N CYS A 13 6.82 -8.76 12.32
CA CYS A 13 7.69 -7.61 12.13
C CYS A 13 8.37 -7.28 13.44
N SER A 14 9.68 -7.06 13.46
CA SER A 14 10.38 -6.47 14.61
C SER A 14 10.55 -4.96 14.52
N THR A 15 10.11 -4.34 13.41
CA THR A 15 10.27 -2.91 13.16
C THR A 15 9.20 -2.09 13.87
N GLU A 16 9.48 -0.80 14.09
CA GLU A 16 8.56 0.14 14.74
C GLU A 16 7.29 0.41 13.93
N SER A 17 7.27 0.12 12.64
CA SER A 17 6.12 0.28 11.77
C SER A 17 6.23 -0.59 10.53
N GLY A 18 5.10 -0.81 9.87
CA GLY A 18 5.06 -1.53 8.59
C GLY A 18 3.67 -1.52 7.97
N ALA A 19 3.60 -2.07 6.77
CA ALA A 19 2.37 -2.16 6.00
C ALA A 19 2.30 -3.48 5.24
N VAL A 20 1.09 -3.97 5.05
CA VAL A 20 0.76 -5.14 4.24
C VAL A 20 -0.21 -4.71 3.16
N LEU A 21 0.06 -5.13 1.93
CA LEU A 21 -0.86 -5.06 0.81
C LEU A 21 -1.11 -6.48 0.30
N VAL A 22 -2.38 -6.86 0.22
CA VAL A 22 -2.82 -8.13 -0.35
C VAL A 22 -3.61 -7.84 -1.61
N LEU A 23 -3.23 -8.50 -2.70
CA LEU A 23 -3.92 -8.45 -3.98
C LEU A 23 -4.75 -9.73 -4.16
N GLY A 24 -5.99 -9.58 -4.59
CA GLY A 24 -6.95 -10.66 -4.80
C GLY A 24 -7.13 -11.07 -6.26
N ASP A 25 -6.62 -10.26 -7.19
CA ASP A 25 -6.62 -10.48 -8.63
C ASP A 25 -5.27 -10.06 -9.24
N ASP A 26 -5.14 -10.30 -10.55
CA ASP A 26 -3.99 -9.82 -11.31
C ASP A 26 -3.93 -8.29 -11.26
N ALA A 27 -2.73 -7.75 -11.16
CA ALA A 27 -2.50 -6.31 -11.19
C ALA A 27 -1.82 -5.90 -12.50
N ASP A 28 -2.34 -4.83 -13.10
CA ASP A 28 -1.75 -4.21 -14.28
C ASP A 28 -0.71 -3.17 -13.84
N GLN A 29 0.52 -3.34 -14.29
CA GLN A 29 1.60 -2.41 -13.98
C GLN A 29 1.64 -1.24 -14.99
N PHE A 30 1.68 -0.02 -14.46
CA PHE A 30 1.82 1.21 -15.22
C PHE A 30 3.04 1.98 -14.74
N ASN A 31 4.11 1.95 -15.54
CA ASN A 31 5.33 2.70 -15.26
C ASN A 31 5.41 3.96 -16.13
N ALA A 32 6.06 4.98 -15.59
CA ALA A 32 6.44 6.16 -16.33
C ALA A 32 7.40 5.77 -17.46
N LEU A 33 7.15 6.25 -18.67
CA LEU A 33 7.92 5.88 -19.86
C LEU A 33 9.37 6.39 -19.83
N ASN A 34 9.62 7.52 -19.16
CA ASN A 34 10.93 8.18 -19.13
C ASN A 34 11.43 8.40 -17.69
N ILE A 35 11.68 7.30 -16.98
CA ILE A 35 12.17 7.32 -15.60
C ILE A 35 13.47 8.14 -15.46
N GLY A 36 14.35 8.07 -16.46
CA GLY A 36 15.61 8.82 -16.46
C GLY A 36 15.40 10.33 -16.41
N TYR A 37 14.46 10.84 -17.21
CA TYR A 37 14.07 12.25 -17.17
C TYR A 37 13.53 12.66 -15.81
N PHE A 38 12.60 11.89 -15.22
CA PHE A 38 12.02 12.24 -13.92
C PHE A 38 13.04 12.21 -12.79
N ARG A 39 13.97 11.25 -12.81
CA ARG A 39 15.09 11.22 -11.86
C ARG A 39 15.97 12.45 -11.98
N LYS A 40 16.30 12.85 -13.21
CA LYS A 40 17.09 14.07 -13.45
C LYS A 40 16.37 15.31 -12.89
N ILE A 41 15.09 15.48 -13.23
CA ILE A 41 14.30 16.62 -12.75
C ILE A 41 14.19 16.62 -11.22
N MET A 42 13.95 15.47 -10.58
CA MET A 42 13.95 15.36 -9.12
C MET A 42 15.28 15.85 -8.53
N SER A 43 16.40 15.37 -9.05
CA SER A 43 17.73 15.77 -8.58
C SER A 43 18.04 17.25 -8.82
N GLU A 44 17.51 17.86 -9.88
CA GLU A 44 17.71 19.28 -10.18
C GLU A 44 16.76 20.20 -9.39
N GLN A 45 15.57 19.73 -9.02
CA GLN A 45 14.49 20.57 -8.48
C GLN A 45 14.14 20.30 -7.01
N TYR A 46 14.73 19.30 -6.34
CA TYR A 46 14.35 18.93 -4.97
C TYR A 46 14.43 20.12 -3.98
N CYS A 47 15.44 20.99 -4.10
CA CYS A 47 15.57 22.19 -3.25
C CYS A 47 14.37 23.13 -3.43
N THR A 48 13.96 23.37 -4.68
CA THR A 48 12.81 24.21 -5.00
C THR A 48 11.53 23.65 -4.40
N TRP A 49 11.33 22.33 -4.48
CA TRP A 49 10.15 21.67 -3.93
C TRP A 49 10.13 21.70 -2.41
N LEU A 50 11.27 21.47 -1.75
CA LEU A 50 11.38 21.60 -0.29
C LEU A 50 11.12 23.03 0.18
N ASN A 51 11.68 24.03 -0.51
CA ASN A 51 11.47 25.44 -0.17
C ASN A 51 10.01 25.85 -0.36
N LYS A 52 9.31 25.30 -1.37
CA LYS A 52 7.88 25.54 -1.55
C LYS A 52 7.04 24.85 -0.47
N ALA A 53 7.39 23.63 -0.09
CA ALA A 53 6.67 22.86 0.93
C ALA A 53 6.85 23.43 2.36
N ASN A 54 7.98 24.08 2.62
CA ASN A 54 8.34 24.62 3.93
C ASN A 54 8.48 26.16 3.96
N GLY A 55 8.00 26.84 2.91
CA GLY A 55 8.09 28.30 2.78
C GLY A 55 7.17 29.04 3.75
N GLU A 56 7.15 30.37 3.68
CA GLU A 56 6.40 31.22 4.63
C GLU A 56 4.89 30.89 4.68
N GLU A 57 4.30 30.47 3.56
CA GLU A 57 2.88 30.11 3.47
C GLU A 57 2.58 28.68 3.93
N ASN A 58 3.58 27.78 3.96
CA ASN A 58 3.41 26.36 4.20
C ASN A 58 4.45 25.85 5.18
N SER A 59 4.04 25.45 6.39
CA SER A 59 4.95 24.89 7.40
C SER A 59 4.74 23.39 7.58
N TYR A 60 4.82 22.64 6.47
CA TYR A 60 4.58 21.19 6.51
C TYR A 60 5.73 20.40 7.17
N GLY A 61 6.90 21.01 7.36
CA GLY A 61 8.05 20.38 8.03
C GLY A 61 8.64 19.20 7.23
N ILE A 62 8.45 19.20 5.92
CA ILE A 62 8.88 18.14 5.00
C ILE A 62 10.40 18.13 4.92
N LYS A 63 11.01 16.97 5.18
CA LYS A 63 12.47 16.78 5.07
C LYS A 63 12.81 16.17 3.72
N LEU A 64 14.08 16.21 3.34
CA LEU A 64 14.55 15.65 2.07
C LEU A 64 14.15 14.18 1.89
N HIS A 65 14.21 13.37 2.96
CA HIS A 65 13.84 11.95 2.91
C HIS A 65 12.34 11.70 2.77
N ASP A 66 11.51 12.72 3.01
CA ASP A 66 10.06 12.63 2.80
C ASP A 66 9.70 12.85 1.31
N LEU A 67 10.63 13.39 0.51
CA LEU A 67 10.43 13.56 -0.92
C LEU A 67 10.66 12.24 -1.66
N ILE A 68 9.59 11.68 -2.19
CA ILE A 68 9.61 10.43 -2.95
C ILE A 68 9.29 10.67 -4.42
N LEU A 69 9.98 9.95 -5.31
CA LEU A 69 9.63 9.89 -6.73
C LEU A 69 8.84 8.63 -7.01
N VAL A 70 7.54 8.80 -7.29
CA VAL A 70 6.68 7.71 -7.73
C VAL A 70 6.84 7.55 -9.25
N THR A 71 7.46 6.46 -9.68
CA THR A 71 7.73 6.19 -11.11
C THR A 71 6.70 5.27 -11.76
N GLY A 72 5.72 4.78 -11.01
CA GLY A 72 4.72 3.86 -11.51
C GLY A 72 3.72 3.46 -10.44
N CYS A 73 2.74 2.66 -10.85
CA CYS A 73 1.72 2.09 -9.97
C CYS A 73 1.22 0.77 -10.54
N ASP A 74 0.81 -0.14 -9.65
CA ASP A 74 0.07 -1.34 -10.02
C ASP A 74 -1.41 -1.08 -9.76
N LYS A 75 -2.27 -1.44 -10.73
CA LYS A 75 -3.72 -1.27 -10.65
C LYS A 75 -4.39 -2.63 -10.52
N THR A 76 -5.24 -2.77 -9.51
CA THR A 76 -5.97 -4.00 -9.13
C THR A 76 -7.41 -3.63 -8.80
N SER A 77 -8.35 -4.56 -8.99
CA SER A 77 -9.74 -4.35 -8.59
C SER A 77 -10.07 -4.94 -7.21
N LEU A 78 -9.27 -5.90 -6.73
CA LEU A 78 -9.45 -6.58 -5.46
C LEU A 78 -8.20 -6.43 -4.60
N TRP A 79 -8.26 -5.58 -3.58
CA TRP A 79 -7.14 -5.36 -2.68
C TRP A 79 -7.57 -5.14 -1.24
N ALA A 80 -6.67 -5.45 -0.31
CA ALA A 80 -6.80 -5.11 1.10
C ALA A 80 -5.46 -4.64 1.64
N ASN A 81 -5.47 -3.65 2.51
CA ASN A 81 -4.27 -3.17 3.18
C ASN A 81 -4.43 -3.15 4.71
N ALA A 82 -3.30 -3.20 5.39
CA ALA A 82 -3.19 -2.77 6.78
C ALA A 82 -1.87 -2.04 7.00
N VAL A 83 -1.91 -1.03 7.85
CA VAL A 83 -0.72 -0.33 8.34
C VAL A 83 -0.70 -0.47 9.85
N PHE A 84 0.49 -0.74 10.39
CA PHE A 84 0.74 -0.80 11.81
C PHE A 84 1.89 0.13 12.18
N LYS A 85 1.80 0.66 13.39
CA LYS A 85 2.78 1.55 13.99
C LYS A 85 2.89 1.16 15.47
N ASP A 86 4.11 1.24 15.99
CA ASP A 86 4.56 0.96 17.36
C ASP A 86 4.87 -0.52 17.67
N GLY A 87 6.12 -0.91 17.37
CA GLY A 87 6.81 -2.08 17.94
C GLY A 87 6.57 -3.44 17.27
N SER A 88 7.31 -4.45 17.76
CA SER A 88 7.31 -5.80 17.18
C SER A 88 5.91 -6.39 17.13
N SER A 89 5.37 -6.59 15.94
CA SER A 89 3.99 -6.99 15.72
C SER A 89 3.95 -8.33 15.01
N GLU A 90 3.30 -9.30 15.67
CA GLU A 90 2.89 -10.54 15.04
C GLU A 90 1.46 -10.33 14.53
N PHE A 91 1.22 -10.62 13.26
CA PHE A 91 -0.11 -10.53 12.69
C PHE A 91 -0.39 -11.73 11.79
N SER A 92 -1.66 -12.11 11.78
CA SER A 92 -2.17 -13.13 10.87
C SER A 92 -2.98 -12.46 9.77
N ILE A 93 -2.62 -12.72 8.53
CA ILE A 93 -3.40 -12.41 7.35
C ILE A 93 -4.12 -13.69 6.94
N SER A 94 -5.45 -13.65 6.88
CA SER A 94 -6.24 -14.71 6.25
C SER A 94 -6.86 -14.18 4.97
N VAL A 95 -6.56 -14.83 3.85
CA VAL A 95 -7.09 -14.51 2.53
C VAL A 95 -7.99 -15.65 2.09
N ASN A 96 -9.19 -15.33 1.65
CA ASN A 96 -10.08 -16.29 1.01
C ASN A 96 -10.46 -15.74 -0.37
N ALA A 97 -10.16 -16.51 -1.41
CA ALA A 97 -10.46 -16.17 -2.79
C ALA A 97 -11.33 -17.27 -3.41
N GLY A 98 -12.39 -16.87 -4.12
CA GLY A 98 -13.16 -17.76 -4.98
C GLY A 98 -12.42 -18.03 -6.30
N ALA A 99 -12.52 -19.25 -6.82
CA ALA A 99 -11.81 -19.67 -8.03
C ALA A 99 -12.16 -18.83 -9.28
N PRO A 100 -11.20 -18.65 -10.23
CA PRO A 100 -11.46 -18.02 -11.53
C PRO A 100 -12.53 -18.82 -12.31
N GLY A 101 -13.56 -18.15 -12.83
CA GLY A 101 -14.63 -18.76 -13.62
C GLY A 101 -16.05 -18.65 -13.02
N ILE A 102 -16.19 -18.07 -11.83
CA ILE A 102 -17.49 -17.72 -11.26
C ILE A 102 -17.64 -16.20 -11.40
N ALA A 103 -18.73 -15.75 -12.00
CA ALA A 103 -19.06 -14.33 -12.24
C ALA A 103 -19.10 -13.46 -10.96
N ASN A 104 -19.04 -14.08 -9.78
CA ASN A 104 -19.02 -13.46 -8.44
C ASN A 104 -17.88 -14.06 -7.58
N GLY A 105 -16.63 -14.03 -8.04
CA GLY A 105 -15.48 -14.36 -7.21
C GLY A 105 -15.41 -13.43 -5.99
N SER A 106 -15.54 -13.98 -4.78
CA SER A 106 -15.45 -13.20 -3.55
C SER A 106 -14.00 -13.15 -3.07
N PHE A 107 -13.42 -11.95 -3.00
CA PHE A 107 -12.18 -11.71 -2.26
C PHE A 107 -12.51 -11.21 -0.86
N SER A 108 -11.94 -11.86 0.15
CA SER A 108 -11.95 -11.36 1.52
C SER A 108 -10.57 -11.51 2.12
N ALA A 109 -10.09 -10.45 2.74
CA ALA A 109 -8.87 -10.47 3.53
C ALA A 109 -9.17 -9.93 4.92
N ALA A 110 -8.78 -10.69 5.94
CA ALA A 110 -8.79 -10.23 7.31
C ALA A 110 -7.36 -10.19 7.84
N ILE A 111 -6.98 -9.03 8.38
CA ILE A 111 -5.69 -8.83 9.02
C ILE A 111 -5.98 -8.65 10.50
N LYS A 112 -5.43 -9.52 11.33
CA LYS A 112 -5.57 -9.51 12.79
C LYS A 112 -4.20 -9.25 13.41
N ASP A 113 -4.15 -8.29 14.32
CA ASP A 113 -3.01 -8.04 15.20
C ASP A 113 -3.17 -8.91 16.46
N SER A 114 -2.12 -9.61 16.89
CA SER A 114 -2.12 -10.41 18.13
C SER A 114 -1.64 -9.61 19.36
N GLY A 115 -1.25 -8.34 19.20
CA GLY A 115 -0.76 -7.50 20.29
C GLY A 115 -1.84 -6.96 21.23
N THR A 116 -1.63 -7.10 22.54
CA THR A 116 -2.45 -6.48 23.58
C THR A 116 -2.30 -4.94 23.56
N GLY A 117 -3.30 -4.24 23.02
CA GLY A 117 -3.45 -2.77 23.17
C GLY A 117 -3.02 -1.91 21.98
N ARG A 118 -2.80 -2.49 20.80
CA ARG A 118 -2.29 -1.77 19.62
C ARG A 118 -3.38 -1.28 18.68
N ARG A 119 -3.13 -0.14 18.02
CA ARG A 119 -4.07 0.49 17.09
C ARG A 119 -3.71 0.11 15.65
N MET A 120 -4.35 -0.92 15.11
CA MET A 120 -4.36 -1.12 13.66
C MET A 120 -5.04 0.10 13.01
N ILE A 121 -4.30 0.83 12.19
CA ILE A 121 -4.86 1.95 11.43
C ILE A 121 -5.22 1.41 10.06
N ARG A 122 -6.47 1.00 9.90
CA ARG A 122 -7.03 0.74 8.56
C ARG A 122 -7.40 2.06 7.92
N LYS A 123 -6.71 2.39 6.83
CA LYS A 123 -7.04 3.52 5.97
C LYS A 123 -6.91 3.03 4.52
N ASN A 124 -8.01 2.53 3.99
CA ASN A 124 -8.15 2.33 2.55
C ASN A 124 -8.39 3.72 1.91
N TRP A 125 -7.44 4.18 1.12
CA TRP A 125 -7.61 5.36 0.29
C TRP A 125 -7.45 4.94 -1.17
N GLY A 126 -8.49 5.16 -1.96
CA GLY A 126 -8.50 4.83 -3.38
C GLY A 126 -9.88 4.32 -3.84
N PRO A 127 -10.11 4.26 -5.16
CA PRO A 127 -11.33 3.71 -5.73
C PRO A 127 -11.50 2.24 -5.33
N SER A 128 -12.70 1.85 -4.89
CA SER A 128 -13.05 0.44 -4.65
C SER A 128 -13.46 -0.30 -5.93
N THR A 129 -13.38 0.36 -7.08
CA THR A 129 -13.73 -0.16 -8.40
C THR A 129 -12.68 0.22 -9.42
N ARG A 130 -12.40 -0.70 -10.36
CA ARG A 130 -11.45 -0.49 -11.46
C ARG A 130 -11.93 0.69 -12.31
N GLN A 131 -11.11 1.74 -12.37
CA GLN A 131 -11.31 2.87 -13.27
C GLN A 131 -10.58 2.55 -14.58
N VAL A 132 -11.33 2.49 -15.68
CA VAL A 132 -10.82 2.18 -17.03
C VAL A 132 -10.22 3.44 -17.65
#